data_AF-A0A961V375-F1
#
_entry.id   AF-A0A961V375-F1
#
_cell.length_a   1.000
_cell.length_b   1.000
_cell.length_c   1.000
_cell.angle_alpha   90.00
_cell.angle_beta   90.00
_cell.angle_gamma   90.00
#
_symmetry.space_group_name_H-M   'P 1'
#
loop_
_entity.id
_entity.type
_entity.pdbx_description
1 polymer ?
#
loop_
_entity_poly.entity_id
_entity_poly.type
_entity_poly.pdbx_seq_one_letter_code
_entity_poly.pdbx_strand_id
1 'polypeptide(L)'
;IRVELHPLTTEDFRRILTETEASLIKQYVALMATEGVELEVTDDAIDAIAEIAVSINANVENIGARRLQTVMERILDEVSFTAADRSGDRIVIDADYVEQHIGDLARNTDLSRFIL
;
A
#
# COMPACT_ATOMS: atom_id res chain seq x y z
N ILE A 1 11.84 32.92 8.30
CA ILE A 1 12.68 31.76 7.90
C ILE A 1 11.91 31.03 6.82
N ARG A 2 12.52 30.80 5.64
CA ARG A 2 11.90 30.06 4.53
C ARG A 2 12.61 28.72 4.42
N VAL A 3 11.84 27.65 4.35
CA VAL A 3 12.31 26.27 4.18
C VAL A 3 11.66 25.72 2.93
N GLU A 4 12.43 24.96 2.16
CA GLU A 4 11.93 24.22 0.99
C GLU A 4 12.03 22.73 1.29
N LEU A 5 10.97 22.00 0.97
CA LEU A 5 10.87 20.55 1.19
C LEU A 5 11.38 19.82 -0.06
N HIS A 6 12.10 18.74 0.14
CA HIS A 6 12.56 17.89 -0.96
C HIS A 6 11.44 16.95 -1.43
N PRO A 7 11.38 16.62 -2.73
CA PRO A 7 10.51 15.56 -3.22
C PRO A 7 10.85 14.22 -2.56
N LEU A 8 9.83 13.41 -2.35
CA LEU A 8 9.98 12.07 -1.79
C LEU A 8 10.49 11.09 -2.84
N THR A 9 11.44 10.25 -2.45
CA THR A 9 11.99 9.13 -3.25
C THR A 9 11.26 7.83 -2.94
N THR A 10 11.48 6.77 -3.73
CA THR A 10 10.95 5.43 -3.43
C THR A 10 11.35 4.94 -2.04
N GLU A 11 12.60 5.20 -1.63
CA GLU A 11 13.06 4.86 -0.28
C GLU A 11 12.27 5.63 0.78
N ASP A 12 11.96 6.91 0.55
CA ASP A 12 11.13 7.67 1.49
C ASP A 12 9.72 7.07 1.62
N PHE A 13 9.14 6.54 0.54
CA PHE A 13 7.85 5.84 0.58
C PHE A 13 7.93 4.55 1.40
N ARG A 14 8.98 3.75 1.21
CA ARG A 14 9.27 2.55 2.02
C ARG A 14 9.38 2.90 3.51
N ARG A 15 10.11 3.96 3.84
CA ARG A 15 10.27 4.45 5.22
C ARG A 15 8.95 4.97 5.80
N ILE A 16 8.12 5.63 5.00
CA ILE A 16 6.77 6.05 5.42
C ILE A 16 5.92 4.82 5.81
N LEU A 17 6.01 3.72 5.07
CA LEU A 17 5.26 2.49 5.34
C LEU A 17 5.76 1.72 6.57
N THR A 18 7.01 1.89 7.00
CA THR A 18 7.65 1.03 8.00
C THR A 18 8.09 1.76 9.27
N GLU A 19 8.69 2.93 9.14
CA GLU A 19 9.32 3.65 10.26
C GLU A 19 8.35 4.56 11.01
N THR A 20 7.25 4.99 10.37
CA THR A 20 6.28 5.88 11.02
C THR A 20 5.54 5.16 12.15
N GLU A 21 5.28 5.88 13.25
CA GLU A 21 4.70 5.30 14.48
C GLU A 21 3.37 4.61 14.20
N ALA A 22 2.50 5.27 13.44
CA ALA A 22 1.22 4.77 12.95
C ALA A 22 1.24 4.62 11.42
N SER A 23 2.19 3.86 10.89
CA SER A 23 2.24 3.60 9.44
C SER A 23 0.98 2.90 8.94
N LEU A 24 0.69 3.03 7.63
CA LEU A 24 -0.47 2.36 7.02
C LEU A 24 -0.45 0.85 7.27
N ILE A 25 0.72 0.22 7.15
CA ILE A 25 0.88 -1.22 7.43
C ILE A 25 0.49 -1.53 8.89
N LYS A 26 1.02 -0.78 9.86
CA LYS A 26 0.67 -0.99 11.27
C LYS A 26 -0.83 -0.79 11.54
N GLN A 27 -1.44 0.19 10.88
CA GLN A 27 -2.89 0.42 10.98
C GLN A 27 -3.67 -0.78 10.44
N TYR A 28 -3.34 -1.30 9.25
CA TYR A 28 -4.02 -2.46 8.68
C TYR A 28 -3.81 -3.74 9.47
N VAL A 29 -2.60 -3.99 9.96
CA VAL A 29 -2.32 -5.13 10.85
C VAL A 29 -3.20 -5.04 12.11
N ALA A 30 -3.31 -3.87 12.72
CA ALA A 30 -4.16 -3.67 13.89
C ALA A 30 -5.66 -3.81 13.57
N LEU A 31 -6.12 -3.34 12.40
CA LEU A 31 -7.50 -3.49 11.95
C LEU A 31 -7.85 -4.95 11.67
N MET A 32 -7.00 -5.70 10.97
CA MET A 32 -7.24 -7.13 10.71
C MET A 32 -7.25 -7.95 12.01
N ALA A 33 -6.42 -7.57 12.98
CA ALA A 33 -6.41 -8.20 14.29
C ALA A 33 -7.75 -8.04 15.04
N THR A 34 -8.59 -7.03 14.75
CA THR A 34 -9.92 -6.92 15.37
C THR A 34 -10.89 -7.99 14.90
N GLU A 35 -10.68 -8.52 13.70
CA GLU A 35 -11.43 -9.66 13.14
C GLU A 35 -10.78 -11.01 13.49
N GLY A 36 -9.66 -10.99 14.24
CA GLY A 36 -8.89 -12.18 14.58
C GLY A 36 -8.04 -12.73 13.45
N VAL A 37 -7.71 -11.90 12.45
CA VAL A 37 -6.83 -12.26 11.31
C VAL A 37 -5.41 -11.72 11.57
N GLU A 38 -4.41 -12.59 11.46
CA GLU A 38 -2.99 -12.19 11.49
C GLU A 38 -2.56 -11.74 10.10
N LEU A 39 -2.28 -10.45 9.92
CA LEU A 39 -1.76 -9.89 8.68
C LEU A 39 -0.24 -9.70 8.77
N GLU A 40 0.50 -10.25 7.82
CA GLU A 40 1.93 -10.05 7.65
C GLU A 40 2.20 -9.43 6.28
N VAL A 41 2.99 -8.36 6.25
CA VAL A 41 3.46 -7.74 5.01
C VAL A 41 4.97 -7.92 4.96
N THR A 42 5.43 -8.59 3.92
CA THR A 42 6.85 -8.91 3.69
C THR A 42 7.62 -7.69 3.19
N ASP A 43 8.95 -7.72 3.33
CA ASP A 43 9.82 -6.62 2.87
C ASP A 43 9.72 -6.40 1.36
N ASP A 44 9.61 -7.47 0.56
CA ASP A 44 9.45 -7.38 -0.90
C ASP A 44 8.08 -6.82 -1.30
N ALA A 45 7.02 -7.12 -0.53
CA ALA A 45 5.73 -6.45 -0.74
C ALA A 45 5.81 -4.94 -0.46
N ILE A 46 6.52 -4.53 0.61
CA ILE A 46 6.70 -3.11 0.96
C ILE A 46 7.43 -2.39 -0.18
N ASP A 47 8.49 -2.99 -0.71
CA ASP A 47 9.25 -2.43 -1.82
C ASP A 47 8.37 -2.30 -3.08
N ALA A 48 7.61 -3.35 -3.42
CA ALA A 48 6.68 -3.33 -4.55
C ALA A 48 5.61 -2.23 -4.40
N ILE A 49 5.02 -2.06 -3.21
CA ILE A 49 4.02 -1.02 -2.92
C ILE A 49 4.62 0.38 -3.12
N ALA A 50 5.84 0.61 -2.63
CA ALA A 50 6.53 1.88 -2.76
C ALA A 50 6.83 2.19 -4.24
N GLU A 51 7.32 1.21 -5.01
CA GLU A 51 7.61 1.35 -6.43
C GLU A 51 6.35 1.66 -7.25
N ILE A 52 5.25 0.95 -6.99
CA ILE A 52 3.97 1.17 -7.66
C ILE A 52 3.44 2.58 -7.37
N ALA A 53 3.48 3.03 -6.12
CA ALA A 53 3.03 4.38 -5.76
C ALA A 53 3.85 5.48 -6.44
N VAL A 54 5.18 5.31 -6.52
CA VAL A 54 6.05 6.25 -7.25
C VAL A 54 5.77 6.22 -8.76
N SER A 55 5.59 5.03 -9.33
CA SER A 55 5.25 4.85 -10.75
C SER A 55 3.93 5.53 -11.12
N ILE A 56 2.87 5.36 -10.33
CA ILE A 56 1.59 6.03 -10.58
C ILE A 56 1.72 7.55 -10.47
N ASN A 57 2.47 8.04 -9.48
CA ASN A 57 2.75 9.47 -9.35
C ASN A 57 3.50 10.04 -10.57
N ALA A 58 4.35 9.25 -11.21
CA ALA A 58 5.07 9.66 -12.42
C ALA A 58 4.19 9.64 -13.68
N ASN A 59 3.24 8.70 -13.78
CA ASN A 59 2.46 8.45 -14.99
C ASN A 59 1.08 9.14 -15.00
N VAL A 60 0.54 9.52 -13.84
CA VAL A 60 -0.81 10.09 -13.72
C VAL A 60 -0.75 11.51 -13.16
N GLU A 61 -0.70 11.63 -11.84
CA GLU A 61 -0.62 12.89 -11.10
C GLU A 61 0.18 12.64 -9.84
N ASN A 62 1.17 13.49 -9.56
CA ASN A 62 1.98 13.33 -8.36
C ASN A 62 1.27 13.95 -7.16
N ILE A 63 0.64 13.10 -6.34
CA ILE A 63 -0.01 13.50 -5.08
C ILE A 63 0.87 13.21 -3.84
N GLY A 64 2.14 12.86 -4.08
CA GLY A 64 3.10 12.49 -3.05
C GLY A 64 2.70 11.22 -2.29
N ALA A 65 3.02 11.18 -0.99
CA ALA A 65 2.80 10.02 -0.13
C ALA A 65 1.31 9.62 0.01
N ARG A 66 0.35 10.49 -0.33
CA ARG A 66 -1.09 10.16 -0.30
C ARG A 66 -1.43 8.99 -1.21
N ARG A 67 -0.65 8.77 -2.27
CA ARG A 67 -0.80 7.63 -3.19
C ARG A 67 -0.72 6.27 -2.47
N LEU A 68 0.01 6.19 -1.35
CA LEU A 68 0.09 4.96 -0.57
C LEU A 68 -1.27 4.53 0.00
N GLN A 69 -2.19 5.46 0.27
CA GLN A 69 -3.51 5.13 0.82
C GLN A 69 -4.35 4.34 -0.19
N THR A 70 -4.52 4.86 -1.39
CA THR A 70 -5.33 4.23 -2.43
C THR A 70 -4.72 2.92 -2.92
N VAL A 71 -3.39 2.84 -3.01
CA VAL A 71 -2.67 1.59 -3.31
C VAL A 71 -2.92 0.53 -2.24
N MET A 72 -2.75 0.88 -0.96
CA MET A 72 -2.97 -0.07 0.16
C MET A 72 -4.42 -0.52 0.25
N GLU A 73 -5.38 0.41 0.12
CA GLU A 73 -6.81 0.09 0.09
C GLU A 73 -7.13 -0.92 -1.00
N ARG A 74 -6.57 -0.72 -2.21
CA ARG A 74 -6.82 -1.63 -3.32
C ARG A 74 -6.23 -3.02 -3.11
N ILE A 75 -5.02 -3.11 -2.54
CA ILE A 75 -4.36 -4.39 -2.26
C ILE A 75 -5.13 -5.19 -1.20
N LEU A 76 -5.63 -4.51 -0.16
CA LEU A 76 -6.27 -5.17 0.98
C LEU A 76 -7.80 -5.28 0.87
N ASP A 77 -8.40 -4.82 -0.23
CA ASP A 77 -9.85 -4.78 -0.44
C ASP A 77 -10.52 -6.14 -0.20
N GLU A 78 -10.02 -7.19 -0.86
CA GLU A 78 -10.58 -8.55 -0.76
C GLU A 78 -10.35 -9.17 0.63
N VAL A 79 -9.17 -8.96 1.21
CA VAL A 79 -8.83 -9.44 2.55
C VAL A 79 -9.73 -8.78 3.60
N SER A 80 -9.91 -7.47 3.51
CA SER A 80 -10.77 -6.70 4.40
C SER A 80 -12.23 -7.14 4.27
N PHE A 81 -12.72 -7.38 3.05
CA PHE A 81 -14.09 -7.85 2.82
C PHE A 81 -14.36 -9.23 3.43
N THR A 82 -13.39 -10.13 3.35
CA THR A 82 -13.53 -11.52 3.83
C THR A 82 -13.06 -11.74 5.27
N ALA A 83 -12.49 -10.72 5.93
CA ALA A 83 -11.83 -10.85 7.23
C ALA A 83 -12.71 -11.49 8.33
N ALA A 84 -14.00 -11.11 8.38
CA ALA A 84 -14.94 -11.61 9.39
C ALA A 84 -15.14 -13.14 9.32
N ASP A 85 -15.02 -13.73 8.13
CA ASP A 85 -15.17 -15.17 7.90
C ASP A 85 -13.84 -15.93 8.08
N ARG A 86 -12.74 -15.22 8.32
CA ARG A 86 -11.36 -15.76 8.33
C ARG A 86 -10.68 -15.69 9.68
N SER A 87 -11.46 -15.55 10.76
CA SER A 87 -10.91 -15.49 12.12
C SER A 87 -10.02 -16.70 12.43
N GLY A 88 -8.79 -16.45 12.85
CA GLY A 88 -7.76 -17.46 13.10
C GLY A 88 -6.81 -17.73 11.92
N ASP A 89 -7.06 -17.15 10.74
CA ASP A 89 -6.15 -17.24 9.60
C ASP A 89 -4.94 -16.31 9.77
N ARG A 90 -3.82 -16.71 9.13
CA ARG A 90 -2.68 -15.84 8.83
C ARG A 90 -2.63 -15.56 7.33
N ILE A 91 -2.60 -14.28 6.98
CA ILE A 91 -2.51 -13.79 5.61
C ILE A 91 -1.16 -13.12 5.43
N VAL A 92 -0.39 -13.61 4.45
CA VAL A 92 0.91 -13.05 4.09
C VAL A 92 0.77 -12.31 2.77
N ILE A 93 1.16 -11.05 2.78
CA ILE A 93 1.22 -10.18 1.60
C ILE A 93 2.67 -10.15 1.13
N ASP A 94 2.92 -10.79 -0.01
CA ASP A 94 4.21 -10.80 -0.73
C ASP A 94 4.16 -9.97 -2.01
N ALA A 95 5.30 -9.80 -2.69
CA ALA A 95 5.35 -9.04 -3.93
C ALA A 95 4.42 -9.61 -5.01
N ASP A 96 4.27 -10.94 -5.07
CA ASP A 96 3.37 -11.60 -6.02
C ASP A 96 1.90 -11.26 -5.74
N TYR A 97 1.50 -11.22 -4.46
CA TYR A 97 0.17 -10.79 -4.06
C TYR A 97 -0.08 -9.34 -4.48
N VAL A 98 0.87 -8.43 -4.23
CA VAL A 98 0.75 -7.03 -4.63
C VAL A 98 0.55 -6.91 -6.14
N GLU A 99 1.39 -7.59 -6.93
CA GLU A 99 1.35 -7.59 -8.39
C GLU A 99 0.02 -8.11 -8.93
N GLN A 100 -0.53 -9.19 -8.36
CA GLN A 100 -1.83 -9.76 -8.77
C GLN A 100 -3.00 -8.80 -8.54
N HIS A 101 -2.96 -8.00 -7.47
CA HIS A 101 -4.11 -7.16 -7.09
C HIS A 101 -4.10 -5.77 -7.74
N ILE A 102 -2.92 -5.24 -8.08
CA ILE A 102 -2.79 -3.87 -8.60
C ILE A 102 -1.95 -3.73 -9.86
N GLY A 103 -1.19 -4.75 -10.28
CA GLY A 103 -0.25 -4.65 -11.41
C GLY A 103 -0.94 -4.22 -12.71
N ASP A 104 -2.08 -4.81 -13.05
CA ASP A 104 -2.82 -4.47 -14.26
C ASP A 104 -3.48 -3.07 -14.19
N LEU A 105 -3.95 -2.65 -13.01
CA LEU A 105 -4.49 -1.30 -12.82
C LEU A 105 -3.39 -0.25 -12.95
N ALA A 106 -2.23 -0.47 -12.32
CA ALA A 106 -1.10 0.44 -12.32
C ALA A 106 -0.50 0.62 -13.72
N ARG A 107 -0.56 -0.41 -14.58
CA ARG A 107 -0.13 -0.33 -15.99
C ARG A 107 -1.10 0.43 -16.89
N ASN A 108 -2.37 0.56 -16.50
CA ASN A 108 -3.38 1.26 -17.28
C ASN A 108 -3.57 2.69 -16.77
N THR A 109 -3.07 3.68 -17.50
CA THR A 109 -3.12 5.09 -17.12
C THR A 109 -4.54 5.62 -16.91
N ASP A 110 -5.50 5.18 -17.74
CA ASP A 110 -6.90 5.62 -17.62
C ASP A 110 -7.54 5.03 -16.37
N LEU A 111 -7.39 3.72 -16.13
CA LEU A 111 -7.91 3.09 -14.91
C LEU A 111 -7.25 3.66 -13.66
N SER A 112 -5.93 3.84 -13.68
CA SER A 112 -5.18 4.45 -12.59
C SER A 112 -5.71 5.84 -12.25
N ARG A 113 -6.11 6.66 -13.24
CA ARG A 113 -6.66 8.00 -12.97
C ARG A 113 -7.99 8.00 -12.22
N PHE A 114 -8.81 6.97 -12.39
CA PHE A 114 -10.14 6.91 -11.77
C PHE A 114 -10.18 6.06 -10.49
N ILE A 115 -9.29 5.09 -10.36
CA ILE A 115 -9.30 4.10 -9.28
C ILE A 115 -8.16 4.33 -8.28
N LEU A 116 -7.02 4.88 -8.71
CA LEU A 116 -5.78 4.93 -7.93
C LEU A 116 -5.30 6.32 -7.60
#